data_AF-A0A1B8E1H6-F1
#
_entry.id   AF-A0A1B8E1H6-F1
#
_cell.length_a   1.000
_cell.length_b   1.000
_cell.length_c   1.000
_cell.angle_alpha   90.00
_cell.angle_beta   90.00
_cell.angle_gamma   90.00
#
_symmetry.space_group_name_H-M   'P 1'
#
loop_
_entity.id
_entity.type
_entity.pdbx_description
1 polymer ?
#
loop_
_entity_poly.entity_id
_entity_poly.type
_entity_poly.pdbx_seq_one_letter_code
_entity_poly.pdbx_strand_id
1 'polypeptide(L)'
;MEAFPKKVTSLEDLKAQPSLWFKIHVLLYDLRDFEENPQAQERLDTVLDVSYIGMPYFDPVEAQQLKACVVDATDSKTLEMLIEDTLRERLERRMKKRVDTGDYRVCAAHDIALIFEKAFSIKPKDLQTNTEFLALLESYQLEHRDIGNWKALPKKSFQPKNKHKKR
;
A
#
# COMPACT_ATOMS: atom_id res chain seq x y z
N MET A 1 31.75 10.23 -4.70
CA MET A 1 30.66 9.50 -4.01
C MET A 1 29.68 10.55 -3.53
N GLU A 2 28.71 10.90 -4.38
CA GLU A 2 27.69 11.88 -4.00
C GLU A 2 26.73 11.20 -3.03
N ALA A 3 26.78 11.64 -1.78
CA ALA A 3 25.79 11.27 -0.78
C ALA A 3 24.48 11.94 -1.21
N PHE A 4 23.57 11.16 -1.82
CA PHE A 4 22.19 11.59 -2.01
C PHE A 4 21.67 12.05 -0.65
N PRO A 5 21.15 13.29 -0.52
CA PRO A 5 20.55 13.70 0.74
C PRO A 5 19.45 12.68 1.03
N LYS A 6 19.57 11.98 2.16
CA LYS A 6 18.48 11.18 2.75
C LYS A 6 17.36 12.16 3.09
N LYS A 7 16.60 12.58 2.07
CA LYS A 7 15.37 13.32 2.27
C LYS A 7 14.47 12.34 2.98
N VAL A 8 14.30 12.58 4.28
CA VAL A 8 13.30 11.89 5.08
C VAL A 8 11.99 12.15 4.36
N THR A 9 11.46 11.10 3.74
CA THR A 9 10.23 11.23 2.96
C THR A 9 9.10 11.14 3.96
N SER A 10 8.28 12.17 4.03
CA SER A 10 7.09 12.16 4.87
C SER A 10 5.93 11.51 4.12
N LEU A 11 4.92 11.07 4.87
CA LEU A 11 3.65 10.63 4.31
C LEU A 11 3.00 11.69 3.39
N GLU A 12 3.19 12.98 3.70
CA GLU A 12 2.65 14.07 2.89
C GLU A 12 3.38 14.20 1.54
N ASP A 13 4.70 13.99 1.52
CA ASP A 13 5.50 13.98 0.29
C ASP A 13 5.06 12.86 -0.65
N LEU A 14 4.72 11.68 -0.11
CA LEU A 14 4.18 10.58 -0.92
C LEU A 14 2.81 10.92 -1.50
N LYS A 15 1.92 11.51 -0.71
CA LYS A 15 0.58 11.94 -1.16
C LYS A 15 0.64 13.05 -2.20
N ALA A 16 1.68 13.88 -2.16
CA ALA A 16 1.93 14.93 -3.15
C ALA A 16 2.39 14.39 -4.51
N GLN A 17 2.66 13.08 -4.63
CA GLN A 17 3.05 12.40 -5.86
C GLN A 17 1.90 11.49 -6.35
N PRO A 18 1.02 11.97 -7.26
CA PRO A 18 -0.16 11.22 -7.71
C PRO A 18 0.13 9.83 -8.28
N SER A 19 1.21 9.70 -9.06
CA SER A 19 1.63 8.43 -9.66
C SER A 19 2.05 7.42 -8.60
N LEU A 20 2.91 7.82 -7.66
CA LEU A 20 3.38 6.98 -6.58
C LEU A 20 2.23 6.60 -5.64
N TRP A 21 1.36 7.56 -5.34
CA TRP A 21 0.18 7.35 -4.51
C TRP A 21 -0.81 6.37 -5.15
N PHE A 22 -1.00 6.44 -6.46
CA PHE A 22 -1.80 5.46 -7.21
C PHE A 22 -1.18 4.06 -7.14
N LYS A 23 0.13 3.92 -7.36
CA LYS A 23 0.82 2.63 -7.22
C LYS A 23 0.66 2.02 -5.83
N ILE A 24 0.72 2.83 -4.77
CA ILE A 24 0.45 2.40 -3.38
C ILE A 24 -0.99 1.87 -3.25
N HIS A 25 -1.97 2.55 -3.85
CA HIS A 25 -3.35 2.08 -3.86
C HIS A 25 -3.52 0.76 -4.63
N VAL A 26 -2.87 0.61 -5.79
CA VAL A 26 -2.89 -0.63 -6.57
C VAL A 26 -2.28 -1.78 -5.78
N LEU A 27 -1.10 -1.58 -5.18
CA LEU A 27 -0.48 -2.59 -4.33
C LEU A 27 -1.42 -2.98 -3.18
N LEU A 28 -2.02 -2.02 -2.48
CA LEU A 28 -2.93 -2.31 -1.36
C LEU A 28 -4.18 -3.08 -1.79
N TYR A 29 -4.74 -2.74 -2.96
CA TYR A 29 -5.85 -3.47 -3.56
C TYR A 29 -5.43 -4.91 -3.88
N ASP A 30 -4.31 -5.09 -4.57
CA ASP A 30 -3.81 -6.41 -4.95
C ASP A 30 -3.46 -7.28 -3.73
N LEU A 31 -2.85 -6.71 -2.68
CA LEU A 31 -2.53 -7.45 -1.46
C LEU A 31 -3.78 -7.91 -0.68
N ARG A 32 -4.91 -7.21 -0.84
CA ARG A 32 -6.18 -7.59 -0.20
C ARG A 32 -6.98 -8.58 -1.00
N ASP A 33 -6.97 -8.41 -2.31
CA ASP A 33 -7.70 -9.23 -3.26
C ASP A 33 -6.80 -10.34 -3.86
N PHE A 34 -5.66 -10.66 -3.23
CA PHE A 34 -4.68 -11.64 -3.74
C PHE A 34 -5.29 -12.99 -4.10
N GLU A 35 -6.17 -13.53 -3.25
CA GLU A 35 -6.84 -14.83 -3.51
C GLU A 35 -8.03 -14.71 -4.46
N GLU A 36 -8.64 -13.53 -4.58
CA GLU A 36 -9.88 -13.33 -5.35
C GLU A 36 -9.63 -12.76 -6.75
N ASN A 37 -8.45 -12.19 -7.00
CA ASN A 37 -8.08 -11.55 -8.26
C ASN A 37 -6.84 -12.20 -8.90
N PRO A 38 -7.02 -13.03 -9.95
CA PRO A 38 -5.92 -13.69 -10.65
C PRO A 38 -4.85 -12.73 -11.21
N GLN A 39 -5.24 -11.51 -11.60
CA GLN A 39 -4.28 -10.51 -12.07
C GLN A 39 -3.44 -9.93 -10.93
N ALA A 40 -4.04 -9.75 -9.75
CA ALA A 40 -3.32 -9.34 -8.55
C ALA A 40 -2.32 -10.42 -8.15
N GLN A 41 -2.73 -11.70 -8.22
CA GLN A 41 -1.86 -12.84 -7.96
C GLN A 41 -0.68 -12.88 -8.93
N GLU A 42 -0.92 -12.77 -10.24
CA GLU A 42 0.14 -12.75 -11.25
C GLU A 42 1.15 -11.62 -11.00
N ARG A 43 0.66 -10.39 -10.75
CA ARG A 43 1.53 -9.26 -10.43
C ARG A 43 2.34 -9.48 -9.15
N LEU A 44 1.69 -9.91 -8.06
CA LEU A 44 2.36 -10.13 -6.78
C LEU A 44 3.35 -11.31 -6.82
N ASP A 45 3.08 -12.35 -7.60
CA ASP A 45 3.99 -13.48 -7.77
C ASP A 45 5.26 -13.11 -8.53
N THR A 46 5.21 -12.07 -9.37
CA THR A 46 6.39 -11.51 -10.06
C THR A 46 7.27 -10.66 -9.14
N VAL A 47 6.75 -10.19 -8.00
CA VAL A 47 7.54 -9.38 -7.07
C VAL A 47 8.52 -10.28 -6.31
N LEU A 48 9.81 -10.03 -6.51
CA LEU A 48 10.88 -10.79 -5.84
C LEU A 48 11.09 -10.36 -4.39
N ASP A 49 10.69 -9.14 -4.04
CA ASP A 49 10.87 -8.58 -2.71
C ASP A 49 9.78 -9.10 -1.75
N VAL A 50 10.19 -9.63 -0.59
CA VAL A 50 9.28 -10.18 0.44
C VAL A 50 8.36 -9.11 1.04
N SER A 51 8.76 -7.84 0.96
CA SER A 51 7.93 -6.69 1.36
C SER A 51 6.87 -6.33 0.32
N TYR A 52 6.88 -6.96 -0.86
CA TYR A 52 6.12 -6.59 -2.05
C TYR A 52 6.37 -5.15 -2.55
N ILE A 53 7.37 -4.45 -1.99
CA ILE A 53 7.78 -3.10 -2.40
C ILE A 53 8.91 -3.21 -3.42
N GLY A 54 8.56 -3.37 -4.68
CA GLY A 54 9.49 -3.42 -5.80
C GLY A 54 8.78 -3.55 -7.13
N MET A 55 9.53 -3.90 -8.17
CA MET A 55 8.98 -4.18 -9.49
C MET A 55 7.93 -5.30 -9.42
N PRO A 56 6.81 -5.23 -10.18
CA PRO A 56 6.51 -4.25 -11.22
C PRO A 56 5.83 -2.96 -10.72
N TYR A 57 5.53 -2.85 -9.41
CA TYR A 57 4.79 -1.71 -8.86
C TYR A 57 5.65 -0.45 -8.73
N PHE A 58 6.87 -0.62 -8.23
CA PHE A 58 7.77 0.48 -7.89
C PHE A 58 9.14 0.27 -8.51
N ASP A 59 9.67 1.31 -9.14
CA ASP A 59 11.07 1.36 -9.51
C ASP A 59 11.96 1.35 -8.25
N PRO A 60 13.24 0.93 -8.34
CA PRO A 60 14.13 0.88 -7.18
C PRO A 60 14.21 2.20 -6.39
N VAL A 61 14.11 3.34 -7.08
CA VAL A 61 14.12 4.68 -6.46
C VAL A 61 12.83 4.92 -5.66
N GLU A 62 11.67 4.59 -6.25
CA GLU A 62 10.37 4.72 -5.60
C GLU A 62 10.24 3.75 -4.42
N ALA A 63 10.71 2.52 -4.59
CA ALA A 63 10.73 1.50 -3.55
C ALA A 63 11.56 1.96 -2.34
N GLN A 64 12.75 2.51 -2.59
CA GLN A 64 13.59 3.08 -1.53
C GLN A 64 12.92 4.28 -0.85
N GLN A 65 12.28 5.16 -1.63
CA GLN A 65 11.55 6.31 -1.09
C GLN A 65 10.37 5.87 -0.20
N LEU A 66 9.63 4.85 -0.62
CA LEU A 66 8.50 4.30 0.11
C LEU A 66 8.95 3.60 1.40
N LYS A 67 10.02 2.80 1.34
CA LYS A 67 10.64 2.14 2.50
C LYS A 67 11.15 3.15 3.53
N ALA A 68 11.77 4.23 3.08
CA ALA A 68 12.28 5.31 3.92
C ALA A 68 11.19 6.26 4.46
N CYS A 69 9.92 6.06 4.08
CA CYS A 69 8.84 6.92 4.52
C CYS A 69 8.62 6.81 6.02
N VAL A 70 8.63 7.95 6.71
CA VAL A 70 8.27 8.02 8.14
C VAL A 70 6.76 8.05 8.26
N VAL A 71 6.21 6.97 8.83
CA VAL A 71 4.76 6.76 8.95
C VAL A 71 4.24 7.09 10.34
N ASP A 72 5.12 7.07 11.35
CA ASP A 72 4.85 7.57 12.69
C ASP A 72 5.88 8.67 13.03
N ALA A 73 5.42 9.91 13.08
CA ALA A 73 6.25 11.07 13.42
C ALA A 73 6.69 11.06 14.89
N THR A 74 6.00 10.31 15.76
CA THR A 74 6.26 10.23 17.20
C THR A 74 7.42 9.28 17.50
N ASP A 75 7.41 8.12 16.84
CA ASP A 75 8.41 7.05 17.05
C ASP A 75 9.52 7.06 15.98
N SER A 76 9.47 7.98 15.01
CA SER A 76 10.38 8.02 13.84
C SER A 76 10.48 6.68 13.09
N LYS A 77 9.46 5.83 13.20
CA LYS A 77 9.43 4.52 12.54
C LYS A 77 9.17 4.71 11.06
N THR A 78 10.04 4.09 10.26
CA THR A 78 9.85 4.02 8.82
C THR A 78 8.92 2.87 8.45
N LEU A 79 8.34 2.93 7.26
CA LEU A 79 7.52 1.85 6.72
C LEU A 79 8.31 0.54 6.66
N GLU A 80 9.58 0.60 6.26
CA GLU A 80 10.49 -0.55 6.20
C GLU A 80 10.61 -1.24 7.55
N MET A 81 10.83 -0.48 8.64
CA MET A 81 10.94 -1.03 9.98
C MET A 81 9.65 -1.75 10.40
N LEU A 82 8.47 -1.17 10.12
CA LEU A 82 7.20 -1.81 10.45
C LEU A 82 6.98 -3.13 9.69
N ILE A 83 7.35 -3.17 8.41
CA ILE A 83 7.25 -4.37 7.58
C ILE A 83 8.23 -5.42 8.09
N GLU A 84 9.47 -5.04 8.34
CA GLU A 84 10.50 -5.95 8.85
C GLU A 84 10.11 -6.55 10.21
N ASP A 85 9.64 -5.73 11.15
CA ASP A 85 9.17 -6.19 12.46
C ASP A 85 8.02 -7.18 12.32
N THR A 86 7.04 -6.89 11.46
CA THR A 86 5.89 -7.77 11.24
C THR A 86 6.30 -9.11 10.62
N LEU A 87 7.19 -9.08 9.63
CA LEU A 87 7.72 -10.30 9.00
C LEU A 87 8.58 -11.11 9.99
N ARG A 88 9.38 -10.44 10.82
CA ARG A 88 10.21 -11.05 11.86
C ARG A 88 9.36 -11.72 12.94
N GLU A 89 8.39 -11.03 13.52
CA GLU A 89 7.46 -11.59 14.50
C GLU A 89 6.74 -12.83 13.95
N ARG A 90 6.40 -12.81 12.67
CA ARG A 90 5.75 -13.94 12.00
C ARG A 90 6.70 -15.12 11.83
N LEU A 91 7.95 -14.87 11.45
CA LEU A 91 8.99 -15.89 11.38
C LEU A 91 9.21 -16.54 12.76
N GLU A 92 9.29 -15.74 13.82
CA GLU A 92 9.46 -16.21 15.20
C GLU A 92 8.27 -17.04 15.70
N ARG A 93 7.03 -16.62 15.40
CA ARG A 93 5.82 -17.39 15.68
C ARG A 93 5.85 -18.77 15.03
N ARG A 94 6.44 -18.89 13.84
CA ARG A 94 6.64 -20.17 13.14
C ARG A 94 7.76 -21.00 13.74
N MET A 95 8.87 -20.41 14.15
CA MET A 95 9.91 -21.17 14.88
C MET A 95 9.37 -21.78 16.17
N LYS A 96 8.41 -21.11 16.82
CA LYS A 96 7.76 -21.56 18.05
C LYS A 96 6.65 -22.59 17.85
N LYS A 97 5.94 -22.55 16.72
CA LYS A 97 4.87 -23.49 16.36
C LYS A 97 5.39 -24.40 15.25
N ARG A 98 5.71 -25.67 15.55
CA ARG A 98 6.00 -26.70 14.53
C ARG A 98 4.76 -26.96 13.65
N VAL A 99 4.38 -25.99 12.82
CA VAL A 99 3.09 -25.95 12.14
C VAL A 99 3.27 -25.88 10.64
N ASP A 100 2.49 -26.78 10.07
CA ASP A 100 2.34 -27.24 8.72
C ASP A 100 1.67 -26.21 7.79
N THR A 101 2.16 -26.23 6.55
CA THR A 101 1.53 -25.88 5.27
C THR A 101 0.33 -24.91 5.26
N GLY A 102 0.64 -23.63 5.05
CA GLY A 102 -0.21 -22.69 4.32
C GLY A 102 0.67 -21.86 3.41
N ASP A 103 0.13 -21.34 2.30
CA ASP A 103 0.91 -20.49 1.39
C ASP A 103 1.38 -19.24 2.15
N TYR A 104 2.69 -19.18 2.36
CA TYR A 104 3.32 -18.10 3.11
C TYR A 104 3.07 -16.75 2.45
N ARG A 105 2.98 -16.71 1.12
CA ARG A 105 2.81 -15.49 0.35
C ARG A 105 1.48 -14.83 0.64
N VAL A 106 0.40 -15.60 0.66
CA VAL A 106 -0.97 -15.15 1.01
C VAL A 106 -0.98 -14.47 2.38
N CYS A 107 -0.39 -15.14 3.37
CA CYS A 107 -0.39 -14.60 4.71
C CYS A 107 0.48 -13.35 4.86
N ALA A 108 1.66 -13.33 4.22
CA ALA A 108 2.54 -12.17 4.22
C ALA A 108 1.85 -10.98 3.51
N ALA A 109 1.15 -11.23 2.41
CA ALA A 109 0.41 -10.20 1.68
C ALA A 109 -0.67 -9.56 2.56
N HIS A 110 -1.46 -10.37 3.29
CA HIS A 110 -2.46 -9.85 4.23
C HIS A 110 -1.87 -9.04 5.39
N ASP A 111 -0.76 -9.50 5.96
CA ASP A 111 -0.09 -8.77 7.05
C ASP A 111 0.47 -7.44 6.55
N ILE A 112 1.09 -7.42 5.36
CA ILE A 112 1.62 -6.21 4.73
C ILE A 112 0.47 -5.27 4.34
N ALA A 113 -0.64 -5.78 3.79
CA ALA A 113 -1.83 -4.97 3.53
C ALA A 113 -2.29 -4.23 4.79
N LEU A 114 -2.34 -4.91 5.93
CA LEU A 114 -2.75 -4.29 7.20
C LEU A 114 -1.80 -3.17 7.65
N ILE A 115 -0.49 -3.31 7.39
CA ILE A 115 0.49 -2.25 7.67
C ILE A 115 0.21 -1.04 6.78
N PHE A 116 0.02 -1.27 5.48
CA PHE A 116 -0.29 -0.20 4.53
C PHE A 116 -1.60 0.52 4.89
N GLU A 117 -2.66 -0.22 5.23
CA GLU A 117 -3.94 0.34 5.67
C GLU A 117 -3.74 1.29 6.87
N LYS A 118 -2.96 0.87 7.87
CA LYS A 118 -2.69 1.67 9.08
C LYS A 118 -1.77 2.86 8.80
N ALA A 119 -0.63 2.61 8.16
CA ALA A 119 0.40 3.61 7.87
C ALA A 119 -0.13 4.74 6.97
N PHE A 120 -0.93 4.39 5.97
CA PHE A 120 -1.46 5.35 4.99
C PHE A 120 -2.86 5.85 5.35
N SER A 121 -3.51 5.26 6.35
CA SER A 121 -4.92 5.50 6.70
C SER A 121 -5.86 5.29 5.51
N ILE A 122 -5.58 4.26 4.69
CA ILE A 122 -6.38 3.89 3.52
C ILE A 122 -7.32 2.76 3.91
N LYS A 123 -8.59 2.88 3.55
CA LYS A 123 -9.58 1.82 3.74
C LYS A 123 -9.67 0.99 2.45
N PRO A 124 -9.41 -0.32 2.50
CA PRO A 124 -9.43 -1.16 1.29
C PRO A 124 -10.83 -1.23 0.67
N LYS A 125 -11.88 -1.18 1.51
CA LYS A 125 -13.27 -1.09 1.04
C LYS A 125 -13.56 0.16 0.21
N ASP A 126 -12.88 1.27 0.48
CA ASP A 126 -13.04 2.49 -0.32
C ASP A 126 -12.31 2.37 -1.66
N LEU A 127 -11.26 1.54 -1.78
CA LEU A 127 -10.63 1.21 -3.07
C LEU A 127 -11.54 0.28 -3.89
N GLN A 128 -12.06 -0.78 -3.28
CA GLN A 128 -12.93 -1.77 -3.93
C GLN A 128 -14.26 -1.18 -4.45
N THR A 129 -14.75 -0.09 -3.85
CA THR A 129 -16.01 0.55 -4.25
C THR A 129 -15.82 1.81 -5.10
N ASN A 130 -14.57 2.24 -5.33
CA ASN A 130 -14.28 3.44 -6.09
C ASN A 130 -14.19 3.12 -7.59
N THR A 131 -15.22 3.52 -8.34
CA THR A 131 -15.29 3.32 -9.78
C THR A 131 -14.21 4.06 -10.56
N GLU A 132 -13.73 5.22 -10.10
CA GLU A 132 -12.62 5.93 -10.75
C GLU A 132 -11.31 5.17 -10.57
N PHE A 133 -11.06 4.64 -9.37
CA PHE A 133 -9.90 3.80 -9.11
C PHE A 133 -9.92 2.52 -9.95
N LEU A 134 -11.06 1.82 -9.99
CA LEU A 134 -11.20 0.60 -10.77
C LEU A 134 -11.05 0.86 -12.28
N ALA A 135 -11.64 1.94 -12.79
CA ALA A 135 -11.48 2.33 -14.21
C ALA A 135 -10.02 2.66 -14.55
N LEU A 136 -9.29 3.32 -13.63
CA LEU A 136 -7.86 3.58 -13.80
C LEU A 136 -7.03 2.30 -13.72
N LEU A 137 -7.36 1.38 -12.81
CA LEU A 137 -6.68 0.09 -12.70
C LEU A 137 -6.84 -0.73 -13.99
N GLU A 138 -8.05 -0.77 -14.55
CA GLU A 138 -8.35 -1.50 -15.78
C GLU A 138 -7.65 -0.89 -17.01
N SER A 139 -7.58 0.44 -17.09
CA SER A 139 -7.01 1.15 -18.24
C SER A 139 -5.49 1.29 -18.22
N TYR A 140 -4.88 1.42 -17.04
CA TYR A 140 -3.44 1.68 -16.94
C TYR A 140 -2.64 0.49 -16.42
N GLN A 141 -3.22 -0.43 -15.62
CA GLN A 141 -2.60 -1.68 -15.14
C GLN A 141 -1.16 -1.61 -14.55
N LEU A 142 -0.60 -0.39 -14.35
CA LEU A 142 0.76 0.01 -13.89
C LEU A 142 1.59 0.85 -14.91
N GLU A 143 1.12 1.08 -16.13
CA GLU A 143 1.80 1.89 -17.15
C GLU A 143 1.89 3.37 -16.75
N HIS A 144 3.10 3.93 -16.85
CA HIS A 144 3.50 5.26 -16.38
C HIS A 144 2.88 6.46 -17.14
N ARG A 145 2.08 6.24 -18.17
CA ARG A 145 1.61 7.31 -19.05
C ARG A 145 0.28 7.87 -18.52
N ASP A 146 0.35 9.03 -17.87
CA ASP A 146 -0.80 9.89 -17.51
C ASP A 146 -1.69 9.47 -16.32
N ILE A 147 -1.10 9.10 -15.19
CA ILE A 147 -1.81 9.10 -13.87
C ILE A 147 -2.04 10.55 -13.35
N GLY A 148 -1.82 11.57 -14.19
CA GLY A 148 -1.66 12.99 -13.83
C GLY A 148 -2.84 13.65 -13.12
N ASN A 149 -3.97 12.97 -12.95
CA ASN A 149 -5.15 13.51 -12.29
C ASN A 149 -5.65 12.72 -11.07
N TRP A 150 -4.95 11.67 -10.61
CA TRP A 150 -5.37 10.92 -9.42
C TRP A 150 -5.09 11.72 -8.14
N LYS A 151 -6.09 12.44 -7.63
CA LYS A 151 -5.99 13.28 -6.41
C LYS A 151 -6.26 12.54 -5.10
N ALA A 152 -6.18 11.21 -5.11
CA ALA A 152 -6.53 10.28 -4.03
C ALA A 152 -8.04 10.03 -3.84
N LEU A 153 -8.36 9.04 -2.99
CA LEU A 153 -9.73 8.66 -2.66
C LEU A 153 -10.50 9.86 -2.12
N PRO A 154 -11.73 10.12 -2.59
CA PRO A 154 -12.56 11.18 -2.03
C PRO A 154 -12.79 10.85 -0.55
N LYS A 155 -12.28 11.70 0.35
CA LYS A 155 -12.65 11.64 1.77
C LYS A 155 -14.17 11.77 1.79
N LYS A 156 -14.89 10.72 2.18
CA LYS A 156 -16.31 10.82 2.54
C LYS A 156 -16.38 11.78 3.71
N SER A 157 -16.47 13.08 3.44
CA SER A 157 -16.87 14.07 4.43
C SER A 157 -18.28 13.67 4.81
N PHE A 158 -18.43 13.09 6.01
CA PHE A 158 -19.73 13.00 6.65
C PHE A 158 -20.22 14.44 6.84
N GLN A 159 -20.91 14.99 5.84
CA GLN A 159 -21.74 16.15 6.07
C GLN A 159 -22.91 15.66 6.92
N PRO A 160 -23.08 16.13 8.17
CA PRO A 160 -24.30 15.83 8.92
C PRO A 160 -25.46 16.39 8.10
N LYS A 161 -26.35 15.50 7.63
CA LYS A 161 -27.58 15.91 6.94
C LYS A 161 -28.38 16.78 7.91
N ASN A 162 -28.35 18.10 7.70
CA ASN A 162 -29.24 19.04 8.39
C ASN A 162 -30.68 18.60 8.13
N LYS A 163 -31.29 17.91 9.11
CA LYS A 163 -32.72 17.65 9.11
C LYS A 163 -33.43 18.99 9.20
N HIS A 164 -33.94 19.46 8.07
CA HIS A 164 -34.78 20.66 8.01
C HIS A 164 -35.97 20.49 8.94
N LYS A 165 -36.04 21.40 9.91
CA LYS A 165 -37.13 21.60 10.86
C LYS A 165 -38.39 21.99 10.06
N LYS A 166 -39.38 21.10 9.96
CA LYS A 166 -40.71 21.48 9.48
C LYS A 166 -41.46 22.18 10.61
N ARG A 167 -41.92 23.39 10.29
CA ARG A 167 -42.80 24.23 11.10
C ARG A 167 -44.19 23.61 11.23
#